data_AF-A0A6V7TX40-F1
#
_entry.id   AF-A0A6V7TX40-F1
#
_cell.length_a   1.000
_cell.length_b   1.000
_cell.length_c   1.000
_cell.angle_alpha   90.00
_cell.angle_beta   90.00
_cell.angle_gamma   90.00
#
_symmetry.space_group_name_H-M   'P 1'
#
loop_
_entity.id
_entity.type
_entity.pdbx_description
1 polymer ?
#
loop_
_entity_poly.entity_id
_entity_poly.type
_entity_poly.pdbx_seq_one_letter_code
_entity_poly.pdbx_strand_id
1 'polypeptide(L)'
;MVKWLAALNKSTPLFLLGRERERKSEQVLVKMDIIENSGYILKLPYMPKSLEAMVIVRFCLKQLFNYFFKNAEFENIIFNPEMINLLFDDDKTILKQFHVQTLLLSARDNTIKIFLNGLNHFVIYLCFSCFYTGDFSERQNADVLFNILINRGNKLPKVVFAIFSFPWIYNRI
;
A
#
# COMPACT_ATOMS: atom_id res chain seq x y z
N MET A 1 11.16 -19.83 10.32
CA MET A 1 11.85 -19.18 11.46
C MET A 1 13.18 -18.54 11.05
N VAL A 2 14.10 -19.24 10.36
CA VAL A 2 15.40 -18.67 9.91
C VAL A 2 15.23 -17.39 9.05
N LYS A 3 14.26 -17.36 8.13
CA LYS A 3 13.99 -16.18 7.28
C LYS A 3 13.55 -14.94 8.09
N TRP A 4 12.81 -15.15 9.18
CA TRP A 4 12.33 -14.04 10.03
C TRP A 4 13.47 -13.41 10.81
N LEU A 5 14.38 -14.23 11.34
CA LEU A 5 15.61 -13.74 11.96
C LEU A 5 16.47 -12.96 10.97
N ALA A 6 16.61 -13.45 9.73
CA ALA A 6 17.32 -12.73 8.68
C ALA A 6 16.68 -11.37 8.36
N ALA A 7 15.34 -11.28 8.33
CA ALA A 7 14.61 -10.03 8.13
C ALA A 7 14.82 -9.02 9.27
N LEU A 8 14.80 -9.50 10.51
CA LEU A 8 15.09 -8.69 11.69
C LEU A 8 16.52 -8.13 11.63
N ASN A 9 17.50 -8.97 11.28
CA ASN A 9 18.89 -8.55 11.14
C ASN A 9 19.07 -7.52 10.01
N LYS A 10 18.32 -7.66 8.91
CA LYS A 10 18.31 -6.69 7.80
C LYS A 10 17.48 -5.45 8.09
N SER A 11 16.75 -5.39 9.21
CA SER A 11 15.85 -4.29 9.53
C SER A 11 14.81 -4.04 8.42
N THR A 12 14.25 -5.11 7.86
CA THR A 12 13.24 -5.00 6.78
C THR A 12 11.97 -4.33 7.33
N PRO A 13 11.51 -3.20 6.75
CA PRO A 13 10.35 -2.48 7.26
C PRO A 13 9.04 -3.16 6.87
N LEU A 14 8.02 -3.04 7.72
CA LEU A 14 6.65 -3.47 7.43
C LEU A 14 5.95 -2.54 6.44
N PHE A 15 6.34 -1.27 6.42
CA PHE A 15 5.77 -0.27 5.54
C PHE A 15 6.84 0.38 4.68
N LEU A 16 6.46 0.75 3.47
CA LEU A 16 7.26 1.58 2.58
C LEU A 16 6.75 3.01 2.70
N LEU A 17 7.64 3.94 3.02
CA LEU A 17 7.34 5.36 3.21
C LEU A 17 7.76 6.18 2.00
N GLY A 18 6.98 7.23 1.72
CA GLY A 18 7.28 8.16 0.65
C GLY A 18 8.44 9.15 0.95
N ARG A 19 8.71 9.47 2.22
CA ARG A 19 9.81 10.36 2.60
C ARG A 19 10.60 9.83 3.80
N GLU A 20 11.92 10.00 3.75
CA GLU A 20 12.80 9.70 4.89
C GLU A 20 12.55 10.62 6.11
N ARG A 21 11.94 11.80 5.93
CA ARG A 21 11.72 12.77 7.01
C ARG A 21 10.60 12.38 7.99
N GLU A 22 9.78 11.38 7.66
CA GLU A 22 8.70 10.87 8.52
C GLU A 22 9.17 9.75 9.48
N ARG A 23 10.48 9.41 9.47
CA ARG A 23 11.13 8.37 10.30
C ARG A 23 11.02 8.54 11.83
N LYS A 24 10.25 9.50 12.35
CA LYS A 24 10.14 9.72 13.81
C LYS A 24 9.16 8.78 14.51
N SER A 25 8.24 8.15 13.77
CA SER A 25 7.22 7.30 14.38
C SER A 25 7.63 5.82 14.29
N GLU A 26 7.85 5.18 15.44
CA GLU A 26 8.10 3.74 15.51
C GLU A 26 6.87 2.90 15.11
N GLN A 27 5.70 3.54 15.02
CA GLN A 27 4.42 2.93 14.74
C GLN A 27 3.67 3.70 13.66
N VAL A 28 2.91 2.95 12.88
CA VAL A 28 2.07 3.42 11.79
C VAL A 28 0.62 3.13 12.15
N LEU A 29 -0.24 4.13 11.94
CA LEU A 29 -1.68 3.96 12.02
C LEU A 29 -2.21 3.63 10.63
N VAL A 30 -2.83 2.47 10.50
CA VAL A 30 -3.54 2.07 9.28
C VAL A 30 -5.02 2.14 9.56
N LYS A 31 -5.75 2.92 8.76
CA LYS A 31 -7.19 3.06 8.83
C LYS A 31 -7.84 2.27 7.70
N MET A 32 -8.72 1.34 8.05
CA MET A 32 -9.56 0.61 7.10
C MET A 32 -11.01 0.54 7.61
N ASP A 33 -11.97 0.91 6.77
CA ASP A 33 -13.39 0.98 7.13
C ASP A 33 -14.13 -0.25 6.61
N ILE A 34 -14.85 -1.00 7.46
CA ILE A 34 -15.59 -2.21 7.04
C ILE A 34 -16.99 -1.84 6.52
N ILE A 35 -17.77 -1.08 7.31
CA ILE A 35 -19.12 -0.59 6.99
C ILE A 35 -19.27 0.84 7.57
N GLU A 36 -20.27 1.60 7.09
CA GLU A 36 -20.58 2.98 7.48
C GLU A 36 -20.35 3.24 8.98
N ASN A 37 -19.29 4.02 9.26
CA ASN A 37 -18.86 4.54 10.56
C ASN A 37 -18.09 3.63 11.53
N SER A 38 -17.72 2.40 11.15
CA SER A 38 -16.77 1.59 11.94
C SER A 38 -15.44 1.40 11.21
N GLY A 39 -14.42 2.16 11.61
CA GLY A 39 -13.05 2.05 11.13
C GLY A 39 -12.17 1.25 12.09
N TYR A 40 -11.34 0.35 11.57
CA TYR A 40 -10.25 -0.25 12.32
C TYR A 40 -9.03 0.66 12.21
N ILE A 41 -8.55 1.12 13.36
CA ILE A 41 -7.25 1.78 13.45
C ILE A 41 -6.27 0.76 14.02
N LEU A 42 -5.42 0.23 13.15
CA LEU A 42 -4.35 -0.66 13.57
C LEU A 42 -3.08 0.14 13.82
N LYS A 43 -2.55 0.00 15.04
CA LYS A 43 -1.25 0.53 15.43
C LYS A 43 -0.21 -0.57 15.24
N LEU A 44 0.46 -0.56 14.09
CA LEU A 44 1.47 -1.57 13.75
C LEU A 44 2.88 -0.96 13.83
N PRO A 45 3.92 -1.72 14.20
CA PRO A 45 5.28 -1.22 14.17
C PRO A 45 5.67 -0.89 12.73
N TYR A 46 6.37 0.22 12.52
CA TYR A 46 6.96 0.54 11.22
C TYR A 46 7.94 -0.57 10.79
N MET A 47 8.74 -1.02 11.76
CA MET A 47 9.74 -2.07 11.60
C MET A 47 9.67 -2.98 12.82
N PRO A 48 9.26 -4.25 12.67
CA PRO A 48 9.29 -5.21 13.77
C PRO A 48 10.72 -5.38 14.29
N LYS A 49 10.91 -5.28 15.60
CA LYS A 49 12.24 -5.39 16.25
C LYS A 49 12.45 -6.74 16.97
N SER A 50 11.43 -7.60 16.98
CA SER A 50 11.48 -8.90 17.64
C SER A 50 10.63 -9.93 16.90
N LEU A 51 10.90 -11.22 17.14
CA LEU A 51 10.06 -12.31 16.62
C LEU A 51 8.62 -12.21 17.11
N GLU A 52 8.42 -11.83 18.37
CA GLU A 52 7.09 -11.59 18.95
C GLU A 52 6.34 -10.50 18.17
N ALA A 53 6.99 -9.38 17.87
CA ALA A 53 6.40 -8.33 17.05
C ALA A 53 6.04 -8.83 15.65
N MET A 54 6.86 -9.68 15.04
CA MET A 54 6.54 -10.30 13.74
C MET A 54 5.33 -11.24 13.82
N VAL A 55 5.20 -12.02 14.89
CA VAL A 55 4.02 -12.88 15.11
C VAL A 55 2.76 -12.04 15.25
N ILE A 56 2.81 -10.96 16.04
CA ILE A 56 1.68 -10.03 16.20
C ILE A 56 1.29 -9.42 14.86
N VAL A 57 2.26 -8.90 14.10
CA VAL A 57 2.01 -8.33 12.76
C VAL A 57 1.40 -9.37 11.84
N ARG A 58 1.94 -10.60 11.79
CA ARG A 58 1.38 -11.69 10.98
C ARG A 58 -0.06 -11.99 11.38
N PHE A 59 -0.34 -12.06 12.67
CA PHE A 59 -1.70 -12.28 13.17
C PHE A 59 -2.65 -11.16 12.71
N CYS A 60 -2.28 -9.89 12.90
CA CYS A 60 -3.09 -8.75 12.47
C CYS A 60 -3.33 -8.77 10.96
N LEU A 61 -2.29 -8.97 10.14
CA LEU A 61 -2.41 -9.04 8.69
C LEU A 61 -3.30 -10.21 8.24
N LYS A 62 -3.18 -11.37 8.88
CA LYS A 62 -4.02 -12.54 8.61
C LYS A 62 -5.50 -12.21 8.84
N GLN A 63 -5.82 -11.49 9.91
CA GLN A 63 -7.18 -11.03 10.15
C GLN A 63 -7.63 -10.09 9.03
N LEU A 64 -6.83 -9.07 8.70
CA LEU A 64 -7.17 -8.11 7.65
C LEU A 64 -7.45 -8.77 6.29
N PHE A 65 -6.68 -9.79 5.90
CA PHE A 65 -6.89 -10.50 4.63
C PHE A 65 -8.23 -11.25 4.56
N ASN A 66 -8.85 -11.56 5.71
CA ASN A 66 -10.15 -12.22 5.77
C ASN A 66 -11.34 -11.24 5.81
N TYR A 67 -11.08 -9.92 5.79
CA TYR A 67 -12.13 -8.91 5.79
C TYR A 67 -12.29 -8.24 4.42
N PHE A 68 -13.51 -7.75 4.18
CA PHE A 68 -13.82 -6.84 3.10
C PHE A 68 -13.98 -5.43 3.66
N PHE A 69 -13.26 -4.47 3.10
CA PHE A 69 -13.30 -3.07 3.54
C PHE A 69 -14.03 -2.21 2.51
N LYS A 70 -14.90 -1.31 2.97
CA LYS A 70 -15.49 -0.24 2.14
C LYS A 70 -14.40 0.70 1.63
N ASN A 71 -13.53 1.18 2.53
CA ASN A 71 -12.45 2.08 2.17
C ASN A 71 -11.14 1.66 2.84
N ALA A 72 -10.03 1.80 2.12
CA ALA A 72 -8.70 1.79 2.69
C ALA A 72 -7.96 3.05 2.23
N GLU A 73 -7.38 3.78 3.19
CA GLU A 73 -6.69 5.04 2.93
C GLU A 73 -5.23 4.95 3.36
N PHE A 74 -4.35 5.37 2.47
CA PHE A 74 -2.91 5.29 2.60
C PHE A 74 -2.29 6.64 2.25
N GLU A 75 -1.81 7.36 3.26
CA GLU A 75 -1.15 8.65 3.07
C GLU A 75 0.38 8.51 3.12
N ASN A 76 1.02 8.55 1.96
CA ASN A 76 2.47 8.42 1.78
C ASN A 76 3.08 7.15 2.40
N ILE A 77 2.25 6.11 2.60
CA ILE A 77 2.66 4.85 3.19
C ILE A 77 1.91 3.68 2.59
N ILE A 78 2.55 2.52 2.43
CA ILE A 78 1.89 1.26 2.04
C ILE A 78 2.58 0.09 2.72
N PHE A 79 1.89 -1.04 2.83
CA PHE A 79 2.54 -2.27 3.28
C PHE A 79 3.66 -2.69 2.31
N ASN A 80 4.79 -3.12 2.88
CA ASN A 80 5.92 -3.66 2.13
C ASN A 80 5.59 -5.07 1.60
N PRO A 81 5.53 -5.28 0.28
CA PRO A 81 5.30 -6.59 -0.33
C PRO A 81 6.32 -7.64 0.11
N GLU A 82 7.60 -7.26 0.23
CA GLU A 82 8.66 -8.17 0.66
C GLU A 82 8.36 -8.69 2.07
N MET A 83 7.93 -7.80 2.96
CA MET A 83 7.58 -8.18 4.33
C MET A 83 6.32 -9.04 4.40
N ILE A 84 5.28 -8.72 3.62
CA ILE A 84 4.08 -9.57 3.51
C ILE A 84 4.48 -10.97 3.04
N ASN A 85 5.26 -11.06 1.96
CA ASN A 85 5.69 -12.35 1.42
C ASN A 85 6.51 -13.12 2.46
N LEU A 86 7.39 -12.45 3.20
CA LEU A 86 8.21 -13.07 4.24
C LEU A 86 7.39 -13.62 5.42
N LEU A 87 6.34 -12.90 5.84
CA LEU A 87 5.47 -13.32 6.94
C LEU A 87 4.57 -14.50 6.58
N PHE A 88 4.26 -14.67 5.29
CA PHE A 88 3.29 -15.65 4.80
C PHE A 88 3.87 -16.64 3.78
N ASP A 89 5.19 -16.72 3.61
CA ASP A 89 5.87 -17.54 2.57
C ASP A 89 5.46 -19.02 2.65
N ASP A 90 5.30 -19.53 3.87
CA ASP A 90 4.98 -20.93 4.14
C ASP A 90 3.47 -21.25 4.01
N ASP A 91 2.61 -20.24 3.88
CA ASP A 91 1.16 -20.39 3.95
C ASP A 91 0.52 -20.21 2.57
N LYS A 92 0.31 -21.34 1.87
CA LYS A 92 -0.37 -21.37 0.57
C LYS A 92 -1.89 -21.20 0.67
N THR A 93 -2.44 -21.29 1.87
CA THR A 93 -3.90 -21.27 2.08
C THR A 93 -4.45 -19.86 2.31
N ILE A 94 -3.60 -18.92 2.73
CA ILE A 94 -3.99 -17.53 2.97
C ILE A 94 -3.91 -16.75 1.67
N LEU A 95 -5.04 -16.15 1.26
CA LEU A 95 -5.05 -15.12 0.23
C LEU A 95 -4.28 -13.91 0.77
N LYS A 96 -3.12 -13.62 0.19
CA LYS A 96 -2.23 -12.51 0.62
C LYS A 96 -2.69 -11.18 0.04
N GLN A 97 -4.01 -10.92 0.09
CA GLN A 97 -4.65 -9.80 -0.55
C GLN A 97 -5.67 -9.12 0.37
N PHE A 98 -5.66 -7.80 0.37
CA PHE A 98 -6.66 -6.95 1.00
C PHE A 98 -7.83 -6.76 0.03
N HIS A 99 -9.04 -7.07 0.47
CA HIS A 99 -10.25 -6.89 -0.32
C HIS A 99 -10.88 -5.56 0.03
N VAL A 100 -10.91 -4.63 -0.92
CA VAL A 100 -11.37 -3.25 -0.69
C VAL A 100 -12.31 -2.78 -1.78
N GLN A 101 -13.41 -2.11 -1.43
CA GLN A 101 -14.28 -1.48 -2.41
C GLN A 101 -13.58 -0.29 -3.04
N THR A 102 -13.09 0.64 -2.21
CA THR A 102 -12.33 1.81 -2.65
C THR A 102 -10.95 1.84 -2.00
N LEU A 103 -9.90 1.99 -2.82
CA LEU A 103 -8.55 2.26 -2.34
C LEU A 103 -8.18 3.70 -2.63
N LEU A 104 -7.82 4.42 -1.58
CA LEU A 104 -7.34 5.79 -1.63
C LEU A 104 -5.85 5.81 -1.31
N LEU A 105 -5.05 6.24 -2.28
CA LEU A 105 -3.61 6.42 -2.12
C LEU A 105 -3.26 7.90 -2.31
N SER A 106 -2.67 8.52 -1.31
CA SER A 106 -2.02 9.82 -1.43
C SER A 106 -0.52 9.59 -1.52
N ALA A 107 0.09 9.98 -2.64
CA ALA A 107 1.53 9.87 -2.87
C ALA A 107 2.16 11.26 -3.01
N ARG A 108 3.44 11.35 -2.63
CA ARG A 108 4.30 12.51 -2.83
C ARG A 108 5.56 12.08 -3.57
N ASP A 109 6.03 12.89 -4.51
CA ASP A 109 7.31 12.69 -5.20
C ASP A 109 7.40 11.30 -5.90
N ASN A 110 8.60 10.77 -6.16
CA ASN A 110 8.84 9.55 -6.97
C ASN A 110 8.41 8.21 -6.29
N THR A 111 7.61 8.30 -5.25
CA THR A 111 7.19 7.19 -4.37
C THR A 111 6.08 6.36 -4.99
N ILE A 112 5.46 6.88 -6.04
CA ILE A 112 4.43 6.18 -6.79
C ILE A 112 4.88 4.79 -7.27
N LYS A 113 6.13 4.64 -7.71
CA LYS A 113 6.71 3.34 -8.12
C LYS A 113 6.70 2.31 -7.00
N ILE A 114 7.00 2.75 -5.79
CA ILE A 114 7.02 1.92 -4.58
C ILE A 114 5.59 1.45 -4.27
N PHE A 115 4.62 2.37 -4.35
CA PHE A 115 3.21 2.05 -4.13
C PHE A 115 2.66 1.05 -5.14
N LEU A 116 3.11 1.10 -6.41
CA LEU A 116 2.64 0.16 -7.43
C LEU A 116 2.97 -1.29 -7.12
N ASN A 117 4.12 -1.54 -6.50
CA ASN A 117 4.48 -2.88 -6.07
C ASN A 117 3.57 -3.35 -4.93
N GLY A 118 3.19 -2.43 -4.03
CA GLY A 118 2.21 -2.65 -2.97
C GLY A 118 0.82 -3.05 -3.48
N LEU A 119 0.38 -2.48 -4.60
CA LEU A 119 -0.96 -2.74 -5.16
C LEU A 119 -1.21 -4.21 -5.54
N ASN A 120 -0.17 -5.04 -5.71
CA ASN A 120 -0.35 -6.49 -5.95
C ASN A 120 -1.08 -7.21 -4.82
N HIS A 121 -1.03 -6.64 -3.62
CA HIS A 121 -1.70 -7.18 -2.44
C HIS A 121 -3.11 -6.61 -2.25
N PHE A 122 -3.71 -5.96 -3.25
CA PHE A 122 -5.07 -5.44 -3.15
C PHE A 122 -5.95 -6.01 -4.26
N VAL A 123 -7.17 -6.40 -3.89
CA VAL A 123 -8.28 -6.65 -4.81
C VAL A 123 -9.25 -5.48 -4.64
N ILE A 124 -9.37 -4.67 -5.68
CA ILE A 124 -10.13 -3.42 -5.67
C ILE A 124 -11.42 -3.63 -6.46
N TYR A 125 -12.58 -3.47 -5.82
CA TYR A 125 -13.86 -3.83 -6.42
C TYR A 125 -14.62 -2.68 -7.07
N LEU A 126 -14.34 -1.43 -6.69
CA LEU A 126 -15.04 -0.27 -7.24
C LEU A 126 -14.09 0.78 -7.80
N CYS A 127 -13.17 1.30 -6.98
CA CYS A 127 -12.39 2.46 -7.38
C CYS A 127 -10.99 2.46 -6.76
N PHE A 128 -9.99 2.67 -7.59
CA PHE A 128 -8.65 3.07 -7.16
C PHE A 128 -8.50 4.57 -7.40
N SER A 129 -8.29 5.32 -6.32
CA SER A 129 -8.07 6.76 -6.38
C SER A 129 -6.66 7.09 -5.93
N CYS A 130 -5.88 7.74 -6.80
CA CYS A 130 -4.53 8.18 -6.48
C CYS A 130 -4.47 9.71 -6.51
N PHE A 131 -4.04 10.29 -5.41
CA PHE A 131 -3.86 11.73 -5.20
C PHE A 131 -2.37 12.00 -5.13
N TYR A 132 -1.89 12.95 -5.90
CA TYR A 132 -0.48 13.30 -5.87
C TYR A 132 -0.28 14.70 -5.32
N THR A 133 0.32 14.81 -4.14
CA THR A 133 0.45 16.10 -3.43
C THR A 133 1.82 16.78 -3.62
N GLY A 134 2.63 16.32 -4.58
CA GLY A 134 3.95 16.89 -4.88
C GLY A 134 3.99 17.78 -6.14
N ASP A 135 5.17 18.31 -6.46
CA ASP A 135 5.42 19.00 -7.73
C ASP A 135 5.51 17.95 -8.86
N PHE A 136 4.62 18.04 -9.85
CA PHE A 136 4.51 17.07 -10.96
C PHE A 136 5.39 17.46 -12.16
N SER A 137 6.40 18.29 -11.92
CA SER A 137 7.33 18.76 -12.95
C SER A 137 8.12 17.62 -13.63
N GLU A 138 8.16 16.43 -13.02
CA GLU A 138 8.82 15.26 -13.58
C GLU A 138 7.87 14.40 -14.43
N ARG A 139 8.06 14.44 -15.76
CA ARG A 139 7.43 13.54 -16.76
C ARG A 139 7.40 12.06 -16.33
N GLN A 140 8.41 11.64 -15.56
CA GLN A 140 8.55 10.26 -15.08
C GLN A 140 7.34 9.77 -14.28
N ASN A 141 6.67 10.65 -13.52
CA ASN A 141 5.52 10.25 -12.71
C ASN A 141 4.28 9.98 -13.57
N ALA A 142 4.10 10.70 -14.67
CA ALA A 142 3.00 10.41 -15.59
C ALA A 142 3.24 9.12 -16.37
N ASP A 143 4.47 8.83 -16.79
CA ASP A 143 4.76 7.55 -17.44
C ASP A 143 4.47 6.37 -16.48
N VAL A 144 4.74 6.54 -15.18
CA VAL A 144 4.35 5.55 -14.16
C VAL A 144 2.84 5.42 -14.07
N LEU A 145 2.09 6.53 -14.04
CA LEU A 145 0.62 6.52 -14.05
C LEU A 145 0.03 5.86 -15.30
N PHE A 146 0.52 6.21 -16.49
CA PHE A 146 0.12 5.59 -17.74
C PHE A 146 0.42 4.09 -17.73
N ASN A 147 1.57 3.67 -17.18
CA ASN A 147 1.87 2.26 -17.00
C ASN A 147 0.88 1.53 -16.09
N ILE A 148 0.28 2.20 -15.10
CA ILE A 148 -0.82 1.61 -14.29
C ILE A 148 -2.04 1.41 -15.17
N LEU A 149 -2.46 2.45 -15.89
CA LEU A 149 -3.65 2.40 -16.74
C LEU A 149 -3.52 1.32 -17.81
N ILE A 150 -2.38 1.25 -18.49
CA ILE A 150 -2.15 0.31 -19.59
C ILE A 150 -1.96 -1.13 -19.09
N ASN A 151 -1.11 -1.35 -18.08
CA ASN A 151 -0.74 -2.71 -17.66
C ASN A 151 -1.65 -3.28 -16.58
N ARG A 152 -2.37 -2.43 -15.85
CA ARG A 152 -3.22 -2.82 -14.71
C ARG A 152 -4.66 -2.32 -14.80
N GLY A 153 -5.01 -1.48 -15.78
CA GLY A 153 -6.38 -0.98 -15.94
C GLY A 153 -7.41 -2.11 -16.01
N ASN A 154 -7.05 -3.23 -16.64
CA ASN A 154 -7.90 -4.42 -16.76
C ASN A 154 -8.28 -5.03 -15.39
N LYS A 155 -7.45 -4.80 -14.36
CA LYS A 155 -7.64 -5.32 -12.99
C LYS A 155 -8.29 -4.28 -12.06
N LEU A 156 -8.44 -3.03 -12.53
CA LEU A 156 -8.95 -1.91 -11.74
C LEU A 156 -10.29 -1.47 -12.33
N PRO A 157 -11.42 -1.67 -11.62
CA PRO A 157 -12.74 -1.37 -12.18
C PRO A 157 -12.92 0.09 -12.59
N LYS A 158 -12.38 1.00 -11.77
CA LYS A 158 -12.30 2.43 -12.05
C LYS A 158 -11.01 2.98 -11.48
N VAL A 159 -10.36 3.85 -12.23
CA VAL A 159 -9.17 4.58 -11.78
C VAL A 159 -9.48 6.07 -11.81
N VAL A 160 -9.27 6.74 -10.68
CA VAL A 160 -9.42 8.18 -10.53
C VAL A 160 -8.08 8.76 -10.12
N PHE A 161 -7.70 9.83 -10.80
CA PHE A 161 -6.53 10.61 -10.44
C PHE A 161 -7.00 12.03 -10.15
N ALA A 162 -6.74 12.49 -8.95
CA ALA A 162 -6.95 13.87 -8.58
C ALA A 162 -5.60 14.57 -8.68
N ILE A 163 -5.58 15.70 -9.40
CA ILE A 163 -4.45 16.60 -9.69
C ILE A 163 -3.87 16.36 -11.09
N PHE A 164 -4.61 16.83 -12.11
CA PHE A 164 -4.09 17.03 -13.47
C PHE A 164 -4.47 18.42 -13.99
N SER A 165 -3.70 19.44 -13.63
CA SER A 165 -3.67 20.69 -14.39
C SER A 165 -2.51 20.65 -15.38
N PHE A 166 -2.44 19.61 -16.22
CA PHE A 166 -1.35 19.42 -17.18
C PHE A 166 -1.88 19.21 -18.60
N PRO A 167 -1.81 20.26 -19.45
CA PRO A 167 -2.33 20.22 -20.82
C PRO A 167 -1.75 19.09 -21.69
N TRP A 168 -0.53 18.61 -21.41
CA TRP A 168 0.15 17.62 -22.24
C TRP A 168 -0.34 16.17 -22.04
N ILE A 169 -1.05 15.86 -20.95
CA ILE A 169 -1.66 14.53 -20.76
C ILE A 169 -2.80 14.31 -21.77
N TYR A 170 -3.54 15.38 -22.09
CA TYR A 170 -4.59 15.35 -23.10
C TYR A 170 -4.06 15.08 -24.52
N ASN A 171 -2.77 15.28 -24.77
CA ASN A 171 -2.14 15.00 -26.06
C ASN A 171 -1.73 13.52 -26.24
N ARG A 172 -2.00 12.65 -25.26
CA ARG A 172 -1.62 11.22 -25.28
C ARG A 172 -2.81 10.24 -25.21
N ILE A 173 -4.04 10.74 -25.15
CA ILE A 173 -5.28 9.95 -25.20
C ILE A 173 -5.91 10.18 -26.57
#